data_AF-A0A7C8HGP8-F1
#
_entry.id   AF-A0A7C8HGP8-F1
#
_cell.length_a   1.000
_cell.length_b   1.000
_cell.length_c   1.000
_cell.angle_alpha   90.00
_cell.angle_beta   90.00
_cell.angle_gamma   90.00
#
_symmetry.space_group_name_H-M   'P 1'
#
loop_
_entity.id
_entity.type
_entity.pdbx_description
1 polymer ?
#
loop_
_entity_poly.entity_id
_entity_poly.type
_entity_poly.pdbx_seq_one_letter_code
_entity_poly.pdbx_strand_id
1 'polypeptide(L)' 'MIALISIALGFFNLLPIPALDGGRLLFLAFEVVTRRRPNEKVEAMIHTVGLILLLGLLVLVTFRDIMS' A
#
# COMPACT_ATOMS: atom_id res chain seq x y z
N MET A 1 2.91 26.45 2.66
CA MET A 1 3.67 25.40 1.94
C MET A 1 3.55 24.04 2.62
N ILE A 2 3.96 23.91 3.89
CA ILE A 2 3.98 22.62 4.63
C ILE A 2 2.59 21.95 4.68
N ALA A 3 1.53 22.72 4.93
CA ALA A 3 0.16 22.19 4.96
C ALA A 3 -0.28 21.48 3.67
N LEU A 4 0.14 21.99 2.50
CA LEU A 4 -0.21 21.40 1.20
C LEU A 4 0.50 20.07 0.97
N ILE A 5 1.78 19.98 1.37
CA ILE A 5 2.56 18.75 1.31
C ILE A 5 1.98 17.70 2.28
N SER A 6 1.61 18.09 3.50
CA SER A 6 0.97 17.19 4.47
C SER A 6 -0.38 16.67 4.00
N ILE A 7 -1.19 17.49 3.34
CA ILE A 7 -2.48 17.08 2.76
C ILE A 7 -2.26 16.10 1.59
N ALA A 8 -1.32 16.40 0.70
CA ALA A 8 -0.98 15.51 -0.41
C ALA A 8 -0.47 14.15 0.09
N LEU A 9 0.47 14.15 1.04
CA LEU A 9 0.98 12.93 1.65
C LEU A 9 -0.10 12.15 2.41
N GLY A 10 -0.97 12.83 3.17
CA GLY A 10 -2.11 12.20 3.83
C GLY A 10 -3.08 11.56 2.83
N PHE A 11 -3.34 12.23 1.70
CA PHE A 11 -4.17 11.71 0.63
C PHE A 11 -3.55 10.48 -0.05
N PHE A 12 -2.25 10.49 -0.35
CA PHE A 12 -1.53 9.33 -0.87
C PHE A 12 -1.48 8.17 0.14
N ASN A 13 -1.30 8.47 1.44
CA ASN A 13 -1.32 7.45 2.49
C ASN A 13 -2.70 6.80 2.65
N LEU A 14 -3.79 7.53 2.38
CA LEU A 14 -5.16 7.02 2.43
C LEU A 14 -5.53 6.11 1.24
N LEU A 15 -4.71 6.05 0.19
CA LEU A 15 -4.97 5.18 -0.94
C LEU A 15 -4.87 3.69 -0.52
N PRO A 16 -5.69 2.80 -1.13
CA PRO A 16 -5.67 1.36 -0.90
C PRO A 16 -4.45 0.68 -1.51
N ILE A 17 -3.24 1.18 -1.23
CA ILE A 17 -1.99 0.63 -1.76
C ILE A 17 -1.32 -0.18 -0.64
N PRO A 18 -1.08 -1.49 -0.85
CA PRO A 18 -0.46 -2.37 0.14
C PRO A 18 1.02 -1.98 0.36
N ALA A 19 1.22 -1.09 1.33
CA ALA A 19 2.48 -0.57 1.90
C ALA A 19 2.23 0.73 2.72
N LEU A 20 1.07 1.36 2.53
CA LEU A 20 0.69 2.65 3.13
C LEU A 20 -0.38 2.50 4.23
N ASP A 21 -0.39 3.43 5.19
CA ASP A 21 -1.28 3.41 6.37
C ASP A 21 -2.78 3.25 6.04
N GLY A 22 -3.21 3.74 4.87
CA GLY A 22 -4.57 3.68 4.35
C GLY A 22 -5.06 2.29 3.96
N GLY A 23 -4.16 1.41 3.53
CA GLY A 23 -4.50 0.01 3.22
C GLY A 23 -4.95 -0.74 4.48
N ARG A 24 -4.28 -0.49 5.60
CA ARG A 24 -4.66 -1.00 6.93
C ARG A 24 -5.94 -0.38 7.45
N LEU A 25 -6.11 0.94 7.25
CA LEU A 25 -7.33 1.67 7.59
C LEU A 25 -8.57 1.14 6.84
N LEU A 26 -8.44 0.78 5.56
CA LEU A 26 -9.52 0.19 4.79
C LEU A 26 -9.84 -1.25 5.20
N PHE A 27 -8.84 -2.04 5.58
CA PHE A 27 -9.05 -3.35 6.18
C PHE A 27 -9.78 -3.26 7.52
N LEU A 28 -9.41 -2.29 8.35
CA LEU A 28 -10.06 -1.99 9.62
C LEU A 28 -11.49 -1.44 9.42
N ALA A 29 -11.71 -0.59 8.41
CA ALA A 29 -13.05 -0.13 8.05
C ALA A 29 -13.93 -1.30 7.58
N PHE A 30 -13.36 -2.20 6.78
CA PHE A 30 -14.02 -3.45 6.38
C PHE A 30 -14.31 -4.35 7.59
N GLU A 31 -13.44 -4.41 8.59
CA GLU A 31 -13.69 -5.12 9.85
C GLU A 31 -14.87 -4.53 10.62
N VAL A 32 -14.93 -3.21 10.77
CA VAL A 32 -16.02 -2.52 11.49
C VAL A 32 -17.37 -2.74 10.78
N VAL A 33 -17.36 -2.74 9.44
CA VAL A 33 -18.57 -2.99 8.62
C VAL A 33 -18.98 -4.47 8.65
N THR A 34 -18.03 -5.40 8.55
CA THR A 34 -18.30 -6.84 8.40
C THR A 34 -18.35 -7.58 9.75
N ARG A 35 -17.93 -6.93 10.85
CA ARG A 35 -17.77 -7.48 12.22
C ARG A 35 -16.97 -8.77 12.29
N ARG A 36 -16.14 -9.06 11.30
CA ARG A 36 -15.26 -10.22 11.24
C ARG A 36 -13.82 -9.74 11.27
N ARG A 37 -13.04 -10.27 12.22
CA ARG A 37 -11.62 -9.96 12.36
C ARG A 37 -10.91 -10.30 11.03
N PRO A 38 -10.26 -9.32 10.38
CA PRO A 38 -9.33 -9.60 9.32
C PRO A 38 -8.28 -10.54 9.88
N ASN A 39 -7.99 -11.59 9.12
CA ASN A 39 -6.94 -12.50 9.51
C ASN A 39 -5.62 -11.75 9.36
N GLU A 40 -4.93 -11.44 10.45
CA GLU A 40 -3.64 -10.70 10.46
C GLU A 40 -2.62 -11.32 9.49
N LYS A 41 -2.71 -12.65 9.29
CA LYS A 41 -1.91 -13.38 8.29
C LYS A 41 -2.20 -12.95 6.85
N VAL A 42 -3.46 -12.63 6.52
CA VAL A 42 -3.85 -12.17 5.18
C VAL A 42 -3.36 -10.75 4.95
N GLU A 43 -3.45 -9.86 5.95
CA GLU A 43 -2.91 -8.50 5.86
C GLU A 43 -1.39 -8.52 5.65
N ALA A 44 -0.66 -9.27 6.47
CA ALA A 44 0.79 -9.44 6.34
C ALA A 44 1.19 -10.05 4.99
N MET A 45 0.42 -11.01 4.48
CA MET A 45 0.68 -11.64 3.19
C MET A 45 0.42 -10.68 2.02
N ILE A 46 -0.67 -9.90 2.05
CA ILE A 46 -0.96 -8.89 1.03
C ILE A 46 0.12 -7.80 1.01
N HIS A 47 0.55 -7.33 2.17
CA HIS A 47 1.66 -6.36 2.27
C HIS A 47 2.96 -6.92 1.71
N THR A 48 3.29 -8.16 2.08
CA THR A 48 4.53 -8.81 1.63
C THR A 48 4.52 -9.05 0.12
N VAL A 49 3.39 -9.53 -0.42
CA VAL A 49 3.21 -9.73 -1.87
C VAL A 49 3.26 -8.40 -2.61
N GLY A 50 2.60 -7.35 -2.09
CA GLY A 50 2.61 -6.00 -2.66
C GLY A 50 4.03 -5.42 -2.71
N LEU A 51 4.82 -5.59 -1.64
CA LEU A 51 6.20 -5.15 -1.59
C LEU A 51 7.08 -5.89 -2.61
N ILE A 52 6.95 -7.22 -2.69
CA ILE A 52 7.71 -8.03 -3.67
C ILE A 52 7.35 -7.62 -5.10
N LEU A 53 6.08 -7.38 -5.39
CA LEU A 53 5.61 -6.90 -6.70
C LEU A 53 6.19 -5.52 -7.04
N LEU A 54 6.17 -4.58 -6.09
CA LEU A 54 6.75 -3.25 -6.25
C LEU A 54 8.26 -3.32 -6.53
N LEU A 55 9.01 -4.11 -5.74
CA LEU A 55 10.44 -4.31 -5.94
C LEU A 55 10.74 -4.99 -7.28
N GLY A 56 9.94 -6.00 -7.66
CA GLY A 56 10.06 -6.67 -8.95
C GLY A 56 9.79 -5.72 -10.12
N LEU A 57 8.77 -4.87 -10.01
CA LEU A 57 8.46 -3.84 -11.01
C LEU A 57 9.59 -2.81 -11.12
N LEU A 58 10.15 -2.36 -9.99
CA LEU A 58 11.30 -1.47 -9.97
C LEU A 58 12.47 -2.07 -10.74
N VAL A 59 12.84 -3.32 -10.43
CA VAL A 59 13.92 -4.04 -11.14
C VAL A 59 13.62 -4.17 -12.63
N LEU A 60 12.38 -4.55 -13.00
CA LEU A 60 11.99 -4.72 -14.40
C LEU A 60 12.07 -3.41 -15.17
N VAL A 61 11.58 -2.31 -14.59
CA VAL A 61 11.66 -0.97 -15.19
C VAL A 61 13.11 -0.53 -15.32
N THR A 62 13.92 -0.68 -14.27
CA THR A 62 15.36 -0.35 -14.31
C THR A 62 16.11 -1.18 -15.35
N PHE A 63 15.84 -2.48 -15.47
CA PHE A 63 16.44 -3.31 -16.52
C PHE A 63 16.05 -2.84 -17.92
N ARG A 64 14.78 -2.47 -18.10
CA ARG A 64 14.25 -2.00 -19.38
C ARG A 64 14.84 -0.64 -19.77
N ASP A 65 15.06 0.22 -18.78
CA ASP A 65 15.69 1.55 -18.93
C ASP A 65 17.20 1.45 -19.23
N ILE A 66 17.91 0.50 -18.59
CA ILE A 66 19.35 0.26 -18.87
C ILE A 66 19.55 -0.32 -20.27
N MET A 67 18.60 -1.12 -20.75
CA MET A 67 18.68 -1.80 -22.05
C MET A 67 18.18 -0.94 -23.22
N SER A 68 17.45 0.15 -22.93
CA SER A 68 17.04 1.17 -23.91
C SER A 68 18.12 2.23 -24.12
#